data_AF-A0A1C0ZV37-F1
#
_entry.id   AF-A0A1C0ZV37-F1
#
_cell.length_a   1.000
_cell.length_b   1.000
_cell.length_c   1.000
_cell.angle_alpha   90.00
_cell.angle_beta   90.00
_cell.angle_gamma   90.00
#
_symmetry.space_group_name_H-M   'P 1'
#
loop_
_entity.id
_entity.type
_entity.pdbx_description
1 polymer ?
#
loop_
_entity_poly.entity_id
_entity_poly.type
_entity_poly.pdbx_seq_one_letter_code
_entity_poly.pdbx_strand_id
1 'polypeptide(L)'
;MFFHPMDILIIIAFALSMWASFRVRGTFNKWSTVPVYSRMTGAEAARRMLDANGLYNVAVEAVPGTLTDHYDPTSRTVRLSEPVYHQSSISAVSVACHEVGHAIQHQVHYPMLVARHKMFPAVNFASGVAPFLIIAGFIFQQIPFLLTLGIIFFAAAVLFQLVTLPVEFNASSRARNEMIAQGFISNEEERGVAKVLNAAALTYVAAALISVLELLKYIMISNSRNNDN
;
A
#
# COMPACT_ATOMS: atom_id res chain seq x y z
N MET A 1 -24.87 -18.33 17.41
CA MET A 1 -23.77 -18.50 16.44
C MET A 1 -23.37 -17.14 15.86
N PHE A 2 -23.00 -16.15 16.68
CA PHE A 2 -22.74 -14.78 16.20
C PHE A 2 -21.35 -14.23 16.56
N PHE A 3 -20.55 -14.95 17.34
CA PHE A 3 -19.23 -14.49 17.75
C PHE A 3 -18.25 -15.66 17.68
N HIS A 4 -17.35 -15.61 16.71
CA HIS A 4 -16.19 -16.49 16.64
C HIS A 4 -15.08 -15.85 17.49
N PRO A 5 -14.24 -16.61 18.22
CA PRO A 5 -13.15 -16.03 19.02
C PRO A 5 -12.22 -15.10 18.22
N MET A 6 -12.05 -15.39 16.91
CA MET A 6 -11.29 -14.55 15.98
C MET A 6 -11.91 -13.16 15.74
N ASP A 7 -13.20 -12.96 15.98
CA ASP A 7 -13.86 -11.67 15.75
C ASP A 7 -13.28 -10.59 16.67
N ILE A 8 -12.84 -10.93 17.89
CA ILE A 8 -12.13 -9.99 18.78
C ILE A 8 -10.83 -9.52 18.13
N LEU A 9 -10.04 -10.45 17.60
CA LEU A 9 -8.76 -10.13 16.93
C LEU A 9 -8.98 -9.30 15.67
N ILE A 10 -10.03 -9.62 14.89
CA ILE A 10 -10.39 -8.87 13.68
C ILE A 10 -10.85 -7.45 14.05
N ILE A 11 -11.66 -7.28 15.10
CA ILE A 11 -12.08 -5.95 15.59
C ILE A 11 -10.86 -5.12 16.04
N ILE A 12 -9.91 -5.72 16.75
CA ILE A 12 -8.66 -5.06 17.14
C ILE A 12 -7.85 -4.66 15.91
N ALA A 13 -7.70 -5.55 14.93
CA ALA A 13 -6.98 -5.26 13.69
C ALA A 13 -7.67 -4.17 12.86
N PHE A 14 -9.01 -4.15 12.84
CA PHE A 14 -9.80 -3.10 12.22
C PHE A 14 -9.58 -1.75 12.91
N ALA A 15 -9.59 -1.71 14.24
CA ALA A 15 -9.27 -0.52 15.01
C ALA A 15 -7.83 -0.03 14.74
N LEU A 16 -6.88 -0.95 14.60
CA LEU A 16 -5.50 -0.64 14.21
C LEU A 16 -5.42 -0.01 12.81
N SER A 17 -6.19 -0.52 11.84
CA SER A 17 -6.26 0.03 10.47
C SER A 17 -6.86 1.44 10.44
N MET A 18 -7.93 1.67 11.20
CA MET A 18 -8.49 3.01 11.38
C MET A 18 -7.45 3.95 12.00
N TRP A 19 -6.79 3.53 13.08
CA TRP A 19 -5.72 4.30 13.70
C TRP A 19 -4.56 4.58 12.74
N ALA A 20 -4.14 3.60 11.94
CA ALA A 20 -3.11 3.76 10.92
C ALA A 20 -3.50 4.83 9.88
N SER A 21 -4.75 4.81 9.43
CA SER A 21 -5.29 5.80 8.49
C SER A 21 -5.28 7.22 9.08
N PHE A 22 -5.67 7.37 10.35
CA PHE A 22 -5.56 8.65 11.06
C PHE A 22 -4.10 9.08 11.25
N ARG A 23 -3.22 8.11 11.54
CA ARG A 23 -1.79 8.34 11.71
C ARG A 23 -1.13 8.84 10.43
N VAL A 24 -1.49 8.31 9.27
CA VAL A 24 -1.03 8.81 7.95
C VAL A 24 -1.41 10.26 7.77
N ARG A 25 -2.70 10.58 7.88
CA ARG A 25 -3.21 11.96 7.69
C ARG A 25 -2.57 12.94 8.68
N GLY A 26 -2.51 12.56 9.96
CA GLY A 26 -1.91 13.40 11.00
C GLY A 26 -0.42 13.61 10.80
N THR A 27 0.32 12.59 10.34
CA THR A 27 1.75 12.70 10.05
C THR A 27 1.98 13.56 8.82
N PHE A 28 1.23 13.32 7.73
CA PHE A 28 1.29 14.13 6.52
C PHE A 28 1.04 15.60 6.81
N ASN A 29 -0.05 15.93 7.51
CA ASN A 29 -0.40 17.32 7.87
C ASN A 29 0.64 17.97 8.79
N LYS A 30 1.25 17.21 9.71
CA LYS A 30 2.29 17.73 10.59
C LYS A 30 3.57 18.08 9.83
N TRP A 31 3.96 17.24 8.86
CA TRP A 31 5.21 17.41 8.13
C TRP A 31 5.05 18.21 6.83
N SER A 32 3.82 18.52 6.42
CA SER A 32 3.54 19.44 5.31
C SER A 32 3.79 20.90 5.67
N THR A 33 3.81 21.24 6.96
CA THR A 33 4.11 22.60 7.45
C THR A 33 5.60 22.82 7.73
N VAL A 34 6.42 21.77 7.66
CA VAL A 34 7.87 21.85 7.87
C VAL A 34 8.55 21.89 6.50
N PRO A 35 9.13 23.04 6.10
CA PRO A 35 9.82 23.14 4.82
C PRO A 35 11.09 22.30 4.82
N VAL A 36 11.46 21.77 3.66
CA VAL A 36 12.79 21.15 3.47
C VAL A 36 13.87 22.23 3.35
N TYR A 37 15.07 21.96 3.87
CA TYR A 37 16.21 22.85 3.81
C TYR A 37 16.62 23.19 2.37
N SER A 38 16.53 22.20 1.47
CA SER A 38 16.81 22.36 0.04
C SER A 38 15.83 23.28 -0.69
N ARG A 39 14.68 23.61 -0.07
CA ARG A 39 13.56 24.37 -0.67
C ARG A 39 12.99 23.78 -1.97
N MET A 40 13.35 22.54 -2.29
CA MET A 40 12.80 21.84 -3.45
C MET A 40 11.33 21.51 -3.23
N THR A 41 10.53 21.74 -4.25
CA THR A 41 9.15 21.24 -4.34
C THR A 41 9.14 19.73 -4.55
N GLY A 42 8.01 19.07 -4.28
CA GLY A 42 7.86 17.64 -4.59
C GLY A 42 8.06 17.35 -6.09
N ALA A 43 7.59 18.23 -6.98
CA ALA A 43 7.80 18.08 -8.42
C ALA A 43 9.30 18.13 -8.80
N GLU A 44 10.06 19.09 -8.25
CA GLU A 44 11.50 19.19 -8.49
C GLU A 44 12.27 18.00 -7.93
N ALA A 45 11.91 17.54 -6.72
CA ALA A 45 12.50 16.37 -6.11
C ALA A 45 12.24 15.11 -6.94
N ALA A 46 11.00 14.92 -7.42
CA ALA A 46 10.65 13.80 -8.27
C ALA A 46 11.43 13.81 -9.59
N ARG A 47 11.43 14.95 -10.29
CA ARG A 47 12.16 15.11 -11.57
C ARG A 47 13.65 14.83 -11.38
N ARG A 48 14.28 15.43 -10.38
CA ARG A 48 15.71 15.27 -10.11
C ARG A 48 16.08 13.82 -9.76
N MET A 49 15.25 13.14 -8.94
CA MET A 49 15.48 11.73 -8.61
C MET A 49 15.32 10.81 -9.81
N LEU A 50 14.32 11.06 -10.66
CA LEU A 50 14.14 10.32 -11.91
C LEU A 50 15.35 10.51 -12.83
N ASP A 51 15.82 11.74 -13.01
CA ASP A 51 16.99 12.05 -13.84
C ASP A 51 18.27 11.36 -13.34
N ALA A 52 18.48 11.37 -12.02
CA ALA A 52 19.61 10.68 -11.39
C ALA A 52 19.58 9.16 -11.58
N ASN A 53 18.39 8.58 -11.83
CA ASN A 53 18.20 7.15 -12.08
C ASN A 53 18.03 6.82 -13.58
N GLY A 54 18.29 7.79 -14.48
CA GLY A 54 18.20 7.60 -15.92
C GLY A 54 16.77 7.52 -16.48
N LEU A 55 15.77 7.94 -15.71
CA LEU A 55 14.35 7.91 -16.06
C LEU A 55 13.87 9.23 -16.69
N TYR A 56 14.59 9.69 -17.71
CA TYR A 56 14.29 10.95 -18.43
C TYR A 56 12.92 10.92 -19.12
N ASN A 57 12.44 9.74 -19.49
CA ASN A 57 11.18 9.52 -20.21
C ASN A 57 9.95 9.35 -19.29
N VAL A 58 10.12 9.45 -17.97
CA VAL A 58 9.00 9.39 -17.02
C VAL A 58 8.51 10.80 -16.73
N ALA A 59 7.26 11.12 -17.04
CA ALA A 59 6.70 12.45 -16.78
C ALA A 59 6.36 12.66 -15.30
N VAL A 60 6.32 13.91 -14.85
CA VAL A 60 5.85 14.31 -13.51
C VAL A 60 4.68 15.27 -13.71
N GLU A 61 3.50 14.92 -13.20
CA GLU A 61 2.26 15.66 -13.44
C GLU A 61 1.52 15.94 -12.13
N ALA A 62 0.82 17.09 -12.07
CA ALA A 62 -0.06 17.40 -10.97
C ALA A 62 -1.45 16.77 -11.19
N VAL A 63 -2.04 16.22 -10.14
CA VAL A 63 -3.42 15.72 -10.13
C VAL A 63 -4.23 16.36 -9.01
N PRO A 64 -5.54 16.57 -9.22
CA PRO A 64 -6.39 17.17 -8.20
C PRO A 64 -6.54 16.25 -6.98
N GLY A 65 -6.80 16.86 -5.83
CA GLY A 65 -7.06 16.17 -4.57
C GLY A 65 -5.86 16.17 -3.62
N THR A 66 -5.90 15.26 -2.65
CA THR A 66 -4.90 15.16 -1.57
C THR A 66 -4.61 13.69 -1.32
N LEU A 67 -3.34 13.31 -1.18
CA LEU A 67 -2.94 11.91 -1.01
C LEU A 67 -3.47 11.00 -2.15
N THR A 68 -3.51 11.55 -3.36
CA THR A 68 -3.88 10.87 -4.62
C THR A 68 -2.65 10.53 -5.47
N ASP A 69 -1.47 10.69 -4.87
CA ASP A 69 -0.16 10.46 -5.46
C ASP A 69 0.00 9.00 -5.87
N HIS A 70 0.50 8.76 -7.08
CA HIS A 70 0.81 7.42 -7.57
C HIS A 70 1.75 7.46 -8.79
N TYR A 71 2.58 6.43 -8.94
CA TYR A 71 3.22 6.11 -10.21
C TYR A 71 2.33 5.22 -11.09
N ASP A 72 2.19 5.60 -12.37
CA ASP A 72 1.50 4.82 -13.39
C ASP A 72 2.50 4.15 -14.36
N PRO A 73 2.62 2.81 -14.34
CA PRO A 73 3.54 2.08 -15.20
C PRO A 73 3.10 2.05 -16.67
N THR A 74 1.81 2.25 -16.96
CA THR A 74 1.25 2.20 -18.32
C THR A 74 1.61 3.45 -19.10
N SER A 75 1.34 4.62 -18.51
CA SER A 75 1.71 5.91 -19.11
C SER A 75 3.15 6.33 -18.79
N ARG A 76 3.81 5.63 -17.85
CA ARG A 76 5.13 5.99 -17.29
C ARG A 76 5.12 7.43 -16.74
N THR A 77 4.21 7.68 -15.82
CA THR A 77 4.02 9.02 -15.24
C THR A 77 3.99 8.92 -13.71
N VAL A 78 4.72 9.81 -13.05
CA VAL A 78 4.55 10.09 -11.62
C VAL A 78 3.50 11.18 -11.47
N ARG A 79 2.36 10.84 -10.88
CA ARG A 79 1.26 11.77 -10.63
C ARG A 79 1.28 12.18 -9.16
N LEU A 80 1.37 13.48 -8.90
CA LEU A 80 1.44 14.03 -7.56
C LEU A 80 0.23 14.91 -7.29
N SER A 81 -0.38 14.75 -6.13
CA SER A 81 -1.45 15.63 -5.66
C SER A 81 -0.95 17.08 -5.56
N GLU A 82 -1.79 18.07 -5.80
CA GLU A 82 -1.38 19.49 -5.75
C GLU A 82 -0.58 19.89 -4.49
N PRO A 83 -0.94 19.43 -3.27
CA PRO A 83 -0.15 19.73 -2.06
C PRO A 83 1.23 19.08 -2.05
N VAL A 84 1.45 18.01 -2.81
CA VAL A 84 2.74 17.34 -2.95
C VAL A 84 3.53 17.95 -4.11
N TYR A 85 2.87 18.19 -5.24
CA TYR A 85 3.50 18.73 -6.44
C TYR A 85 4.13 20.12 -6.19
N HIS A 86 3.37 21.03 -5.58
CA HIS A 86 3.75 22.45 -5.48
C HIS A 86 4.47 22.84 -4.20
N GLN A 87 4.44 22.03 -3.14
CA GLN A 87 4.98 22.42 -1.84
C GLN A 87 6.41 21.94 -1.64
N SER A 88 7.20 22.76 -0.94
CA SER A 88 8.58 22.45 -0.55
C SER A 88 8.67 21.99 0.90
N SER A 89 7.95 20.91 1.25
CA SER A 89 7.84 20.39 2.63
C SER A 89 8.36 18.97 2.77
N ILE A 90 8.66 18.54 3.99
CA ILE A 90 9.12 17.17 4.27
C ILE A 90 8.10 16.15 3.76
N SER A 91 6.80 16.37 3.98
CA SER A 91 5.76 15.48 3.44
C SER A 91 5.76 15.44 1.91
N ALA A 92 5.80 16.60 1.25
CA ALA A 92 5.74 16.70 -0.20
C ALA A 92 6.93 16.00 -0.86
N VAL A 93 8.15 16.30 -0.42
CA VAL A 93 9.37 15.67 -0.95
C VAL A 93 9.38 14.17 -0.65
N SER A 94 8.98 13.73 0.55
CA SER A 94 8.93 12.30 0.90
C SER A 94 7.99 11.51 0.01
N VAL A 95 6.74 11.99 -0.18
CA VAL A 95 5.73 11.30 -0.99
C VAL A 95 6.13 11.30 -2.46
N ALA A 96 6.60 12.43 -2.98
CA ALA A 96 7.06 12.51 -4.36
C ALA A 96 8.20 11.53 -4.65
N CYS A 97 9.19 11.43 -3.75
CA CYS A 97 10.30 10.50 -3.88
C CYS A 97 9.87 9.04 -3.70
N HIS A 98 8.83 8.76 -2.89
CA HIS A 98 8.24 7.42 -2.75
C HIS A 98 7.65 6.95 -4.09
N GLU A 99 6.90 7.80 -4.78
CA GLU A 99 6.36 7.47 -6.11
C GLU A 99 7.46 7.26 -7.16
N VAL A 100 8.54 8.04 -7.09
CA VAL A 100 9.74 7.77 -7.91
C VAL A 100 10.37 6.43 -7.54
N GLY A 101 10.32 6.02 -6.26
CA GLY A 101 10.71 4.69 -5.82
C GLY A 101 10.00 3.57 -6.59
N HIS A 102 8.71 3.71 -6.88
CA HIS A 102 7.96 2.79 -7.74
C HIS A 102 8.41 2.84 -9.20
N ALA A 103 8.71 4.02 -9.73
CA ALA A 103 9.26 4.16 -11.08
C ALA A 103 10.62 3.44 -11.22
N ILE A 104 11.50 3.57 -10.22
CA ILE A 104 12.79 2.87 -10.16
C ILE A 104 12.56 1.36 -10.06
N GLN A 105 11.64 0.89 -9.22
CA GLN A 105 11.28 -0.53 -9.13
C GLN A 105 10.81 -1.10 -10.47
N HIS A 106 10.01 -0.33 -11.22
CA HIS A 106 9.54 -0.72 -12.54
C HIS A 106 10.71 -0.84 -13.53
N GLN A 107 11.64 0.12 -13.54
CA GLN A 107 12.83 0.09 -14.40
C GLN A 107 13.72 -1.12 -14.14
N VAL A 108 13.99 -1.43 -12.86
CA VAL A 108 14.87 -2.54 -12.46
C VAL A 108 14.14 -3.88 -12.41
N HIS A 109 12.89 -3.96 -12.86
CA HIS A 109 12.08 -5.18 -12.86
C HIS A 109 12.03 -5.85 -11.48
N TYR A 110 11.80 -5.06 -10.42
CA TYR A 110 11.79 -5.57 -9.06
C TYR A 110 10.84 -6.78 -8.94
N PRO A 111 11.31 -7.97 -8.52
CA PRO A 111 10.55 -9.21 -8.67
C PRO A 111 9.16 -9.18 -8.01
N MET A 112 9.03 -8.56 -6.84
CA MET A 112 7.75 -8.45 -6.14
C MET A 112 6.76 -7.52 -6.85
N LEU A 113 7.25 -6.45 -7.50
CA LEU A 113 6.41 -5.57 -8.33
C LEU A 113 5.92 -6.33 -9.58
N VAL A 114 6.80 -7.10 -10.22
CA VAL A 114 6.43 -7.96 -11.36
C VAL A 114 5.40 -9.00 -10.95
N ALA A 115 5.58 -9.65 -9.80
CA ALA A 115 4.63 -10.60 -9.25
C ALA A 115 3.26 -9.94 -9.00
N ARG A 116 3.24 -8.77 -8.35
CA ARG A 116 2.01 -7.98 -8.11
C ARG A 116 1.27 -7.71 -9.42
N HIS A 117 1.95 -7.25 -10.46
CA HIS A 117 1.32 -6.96 -11.76
C HIS A 117 0.75 -8.19 -12.43
N LYS A 118 1.46 -9.32 -12.41
CA LYS A 118 0.97 -10.59 -13.00
C LYS A 118 -0.24 -11.14 -12.24
N MET A 119 -0.29 -10.97 -10.93
CA MET A 119 -1.39 -11.43 -10.09
C MET A 119 -2.64 -10.56 -10.20
N PHE A 120 -2.48 -9.26 -10.46
CA PHE A 120 -3.55 -8.26 -10.35
C PHE A 120 -4.85 -8.63 -11.12
N PRO A 121 -4.83 -9.07 -12.40
CA PRO A 121 -6.07 -9.38 -13.11
C PRO A 121 -6.86 -10.53 -12.47
N ALA A 122 -6.16 -11.60 -12.08
CA ALA A 122 -6.79 -12.76 -11.45
C ALA A 122 -7.30 -12.43 -10.05
N VAL A 123 -6.53 -11.66 -9.28
CA VAL A 123 -6.90 -11.24 -7.93
C VAL A 123 -8.06 -10.25 -7.96
N ASN A 124 -8.12 -9.33 -8.91
CA ASN A 124 -9.23 -8.38 -9.04
C ASN A 124 -10.56 -9.11 -9.25
N PHE A 125 -10.56 -10.14 -10.09
CA PHE A 125 -11.72 -11.03 -10.25
C PHE A 125 -12.02 -11.82 -8.97
N ALA A 126 -11.00 -12.47 -8.39
CA ALA A 126 -11.14 -13.27 -7.18
C ALA A 126 -11.73 -12.47 -6.01
N SER A 127 -11.17 -11.29 -5.72
CA SER A 127 -11.60 -10.39 -4.65
C SER A 127 -13.03 -9.87 -4.86
N GLY A 128 -13.46 -9.68 -6.11
CA GLY A 128 -14.83 -9.28 -6.43
C GLY A 128 -15.85 -10.40 -6.18
N VAL A 129 -15.49 -11.66 -6.45
CA VAL A 129 -16.38 -12.82 -6.35
C VAL A 129 -16.36 -13.49 -4.96
N ALA A 130 -15.22 -13.44 -4.27
CA ALA A 130 -15.01 -14.12 -2.98
C ALA A 130 -16.08 -13.81 -1.92
N PRO A 131 -16.49 -12.55 -1.68
CA PRO A 131 -17.52 -12.24 -0.68
C PRO A 131 -18.85 -12.93 -0.98
N PHE A 132 -19.26 -12.97 -2.24
CA PHE A 132 -20.50 -13.63 -2.66
C PHE A 132 -20.44 -15.14 -2.47
N LEU A 133 -19.31 -15.77 -2.79
CA LEU A 133 -19.12 -17.22 -2.59
C LEU A 133 -19.09 -17.58 -1.10
N ILE A 134 -18.44 -16.77 -0.27
CA ILE A 134 -18.40 -16.97 1.18
C ILE A 134 -19.80 -16.83 1.78
N ILE A 135 -20.54 -15.76 1.43
CA ILE A 135 -21.92 -15.55 1.87
C ILE A 135 -22.81 -16.71 1.40
N ALA A 136 -22.72 -17.10 0.13
CA ALA A 136 -23.47 -18.23 -0.41
C ALA A 136 -23.14 -19.54 0.32
N GLY A 137 -21.87 -19.79 0.65
CA GLY A 137 -21.46 -20.95 1.46
C GLY A 137 -21.93 -20.90 2.91
N PHE A 138 -22.23 -19.72 3.46
CA PHE A 138 -22.86 -19.57 4.77
C PHE A 138 -24.37 -19.83 4.73
N ILE A 139 -25.06 -19.38 3.67
CA ILE A 139 -26.51 -19.53 3.48
C ILE A 139 -26.85 -20.96 3.02
N PHE A 140 -26.19 -21.45 1.98
CA PHE A 140 -26.43 -22.76 1.38
C PHE A 140 -25.51 -23.82 1.99
N GLN A 141 -25.71 -24.11 3.28
CA GLN A 141 -24.85 -25.02 4.05
C GLN A 141 -24.78 -26.45 3.47
N GLN A 142 -25.79 -26.86 2.71
CA GLN A 142 -25.84 -28.12 1.97
C GLN A 142 -24.88 -28.20 0.76
N ILE A 143 -24.24 -27.09 0.36
CA ILE A 143 -23.25 -27.05 -0.72
C ILE A 143 -21.92 -26.54 -0.15
N PRO A 144 -21.18 -27.38 0.62
CA PRO A 144 -19.96 -26.96 1.32
C PRO A 144 -18.87 -26.45 0.38
N PHE A 145 -18.85 -26.91 -0.87
CA PHE A 145 -17.92 -26.47 -1.91
C PHE A 145 -17.93 -24.95 -2.15
N LEU A 146 -19.07 -24.27 -1.99
CA LEU A 146 -19.16 -22.81 -2.19
C LEU A 146 -18.30 -22.03 -1.19
N LEU A 147 -18.32 -22.45 0.08
CA LEU A 147 -17.50 -21.84 1.12
C LEU A 147 -16.01 -22.07 0.83
N THR A 148 -15.62 -23.30 0.51
CA THR A 148 -14.23 -23.64 0.18
C THR A 148 -13.72 -22.85 -1.02
N LEU A 149 -14.53 -22.75 -2.09
CA LEU A 149 -14.18 -21.97 -3.27
C LEU A 149 -14.02 -20.47 -2.94
N GLY A 150 -14.93 -19.93 -2.12
CA GLY A 150 -14.83 -18.56 -1.61
C GLY A 150 -13.54 -18.32 -0.80
N ILE A 151 -13.16 -19.26 0.05
CA ILE A 151 -11.90 -19.22 0.81
C ILE A 151 -10.69 -19.23 -0.12
N ILE A 152 -10.68 -20.05 -1.17
CA ILE A 152 -9.58 -20.10 -2.15
C ILE A 152 -9.43 -18.75 -2.85
N PHE A 153 -10.53 -18.15 -3.32
CA PHE A 153 -10.48 -16.82 -3.94
C PHE A 153 -10.03 -15.74 -2.95
N PHE A 154 -10.51 -15.80 -1.70
CA PHE A 154 -10.07 -14.86 -0.66
C PHE A 154 -8.59 -15.05 -0.31
N ALA A 155 -8.08 -16.28 -0.30
CA ALA A 155 -6.66 -16.57 -0.08
C ALA A 155 -5.78 -15.94 -1.17
N ALA A 156 -6.24 -15.90 -2.42
CA ALA A 156 -5.53 -15.18 -3.49
C ALA A 156 -5.45 -13.68 -3.21
N ALA A 157 -6.52 -13.08 -2.65
CA ALA A 157 -6.52 -11.67 -2.24
C ALA A 157 -5.53 -11.41 -1.08
N VAL A 158 -5.49 -12.30 -0.08
CA VAL A 158 -4.51 -12.23 1.02
C VAL A 158 -3.09 -12.35 0.49
N LEU A 159 -2.82 -13.30 -0.40
CA LEU A 159 -1.50 -13.47 -1.01
C LEU A 159 -1.07 -12.20 -1.76
N PHE A 160 -1.99 -11.55 -2.49
CA PHE A 160 -1.71 -10.30 -3.16
C PHE A 160 -1.32 -9.18 -2.20
N GLN A 161 -2.00 -9.07 -1.05
CA GLN A 161 -1.66 -8.10 -0.01
C GLN A 161 -0.25 -8.37 0.57
N LEU A 162 0.09 -9.63 0.81
CA LEU A 162 1.42 -10.04 1.28
C LEU A 162 2.52 -9.77 0.24
N VAL A 163 2.24 -9.96 -1.05
CA VAL A 163 3.18 -9.64 -2.15
C VAL A 163 3.36 -8.13 -2.32
N THR A 164 2.30 -7.35 -2.10
CA THR A 164 2.34 -5.88 -2.23
C THR A 164 3.15 -5.23 -1.12
N LEU A 165 3.11 -5.76 0.10
CA LEU A 165 3.77 -5.16 1.26
C LEU A 165 5.29 -4.94 1.07
N PRO A 166 6.09 -5.92 0.58
CA PRO A 166 7.50 -5.70 0.27
C PRO A 166 7.77 -4.67 -0.83
N VAL A 167 6.81 -4.42 -1.72
CA VAL A 167 6.92 -3.38 -2.77
C VAL A 167 6.91 -2.00 -2.12
N GLU A 168 5.96 -1.73 -1.23
CA GLU A 168 5.82 -0.45 -0.53
C GLU A 168 7.00 -0.12 0.39
N PHE A 169 7.49 -1.13 1.13
CA PHE A 169 8.68 -0.96 1.97
C PHE A 169 9.95 -0.71 1.14
N ASN A 170 10.10 -1.42 0.02
CA ASN A 170 11.25 -1.22 -0.85
C ASN A 170 11.22 0.15 -1.56
N ALA A 171 10.05 0.63 -2.00
CA ALA A 171 9.89 1.96 -2.58
C ALA A 171 10.26 3.05 -1.55
N SER A 172 9.77 2.92 -0.32
CA SER A 172 10.12 3.82 0.79
C SER A 172 11.61 3.83 1.12
N SER A 173 12.25 2.65 1.14
CA SER A 173 13.69 2.54 1.40
C SER A 173 14.52 3.18 0.29
N ARG A 174 14.14 2.97 -0.98
CA ARG A 174 14.80 3.62 -2.13
C ARG A 174 14.66 5.13 -2.06
N ALA A 175 13.44 5.63 -1.85
CA ALA A 175 13.17 7.06 -1.72
C ALA A 175 14.05 7.71 -0.66
N ARG A 176 14.12 7.12 0.54
CA ARG A 176 14.96 7.61 1.63
C ARG A 176 16.45 7.63 1.26
N ASN A 177 16.96 6.54 0.71
CA ASN A 177 18.39 6.43 0.37
C ASN A 177 18.78 7.43 -0.74
N GLU A 178 17.94 7.57 -1.77
CA GLU A 178 18.15 8.51 -2.87
C GLU A 178 18.05 9.97 -2.40
N MET A 179 17.08 10.31 -1.54
CA MET A 179 16.97 11.66 -0.98
C MET A 179 18.23 12.08 -0.21
N ILE A 180 18.82 11.16 0.55
CA ILE A 180 20.06 11.42 1.30
C ILE A 180 21.25 11.52 0.34
N ALA A 181 21.39 10.56 -0.57
CA ALA A 181 22.51 10.49 -1.51
C ALA A 181 22.57 11.72 -2.42
N GLN A 182 21.41 12.26 -2.82
CA GLN A 182 21.31 13.43 -3.69
C GLN A 182 21.24 14.76 -2.93
N GLY A 183 21.23 14.74 -1.60
CA GLY A 183 21.21 15.94 -0.75
C GLY A 183 19.89 16.71 -0.78
N PHE A 184 18.76 16.02 -0.99
CA PHE A 184 17.43 16.64 -0.98
C PHE A 184 17.00 17.03 0.44
N ILE A 185 17.49 16.26 1.41
CA ILE A 185 17.19 16.39 2.83
C ILE A 185 18.50 16.38 3.64
N SER A 186 18.49 17.04 4.79
CA SER A 186 19.57 16.95 5.78
C SER A 186 19.43 15.70 6.67
N ASN A 187 20.49 15.36 7.40
CA ASN A 187 20.45 14.30 8.41
C ASN A 187 19.41 14.56 9.53
N GLU A 188 19.12 15.83 9.82
CA GLU A 188 18.11 16.21 10.83
C GLU A 188 16.68 15.98 10.30
N GLU A 189 16.47 16.16 9.00
CA GLU A 189 15.18 16.00 8.31
C GLU A 189 14.85 14.53 8.04
N GLU A 190 15.87 13.66 7.97
CA GLU A 190 15.75 12.21 7.75
C GLU A 190 14.74 11.55 8.72
N ARG A 191 14.71 12.00 9.98
CA ARG A 191 13.74 11.52 10.97
C ARG A 191 12.30 11.91 10.63
N GLY A 192 12.09 13.09 10.03
CA GLY A 192 10.79 13.55 9.55
C GLY A 192 10.31 12.71 8.37
N VAL A 193 11.20 12.51 7.40
CA VAL A 193 10.96 11.65 6.23
C VAL A 193 10.59 10.23 6.65
N ALA A 194 11.37 9.63 7.56
CA ALA A 194 11.08 8.28 8.06
C ALA A 194 9.71 8.19 8.74
N LYS A 195 9.26 9.23 9.45
CA LYS A 195 7.91 9.26 10.03
C LYS A 195 6.82 9.27 8.96
N VAL A 196 6.98 10.07 7.91
CA VAL A 196 6.01 10.15 6.79
C VAL A 196 5.91 8.79 6.08
N LEU A 197 7.03 8.23 5.65
CA LEU A 197 7.07 6.96 4.90
C LEU A 197 6.60 5.77 5.75
N ASN A 198 7.02 5.68 7.02
CA ASN A 198 6.60 4.60 7.90
C ASN A 198 5.11 4.69 8.27
N ALA A 199 4.56 5.91 8.38
CA ALA A 199 3.13 6.06 8.61
C ALA A 199 2.32 5.51 7.43
N ALA A 200 2.74 5.78 6.19
CA ALA A 200 2.11 5.22 5.00
C ALA A 200 2.21 3.70 4.95
N ALA A 201 3.38 3.12 5.24
CA ALA A 201 3.55 1.67 5.25
C ALA A 201 2.63 0.93 6.26
N LEU A 202 2.28 1.58 7.37
CA LEU A 202 1.43 0.99 8.41
C LEU A 202 0.03 0.62 7.92
N THR A 203 -0.55 1.35 6.96
CA THR A 203 -1.88 1.04 6.42
C THR A 203 -1.85 -0.28 5.64
N TYR A 204 -0.78 -0.53 4.87
CA TYR A 204 -0.59 -1.80 4.17
C TYR A 204 -0.39 -2.98 5.14
N VAL A 205 0.35 -2.77 6.23
CA VAL A 205 0.54 -3.77 7.30
C VAL A 205 -0.79 -4.09 7.98
N ALA A 206 -1.59 -3.06 8.32
CA ALA A 206 -2.87 -3.25 8.97
C ALA A 206 -3.88 -3.98 8.06
N ALA A 207 -3.94 -3.61 6.77
CA ALA A 207 -4.76 -4.31 5.78
C ALA A 207 -4.35 -5.77 5.60
N ALA A 208 -3.04 -6.05 5.55
CA ALA A 208 -2.51 -7.43 5.51
C ALA A 208 -2.95 -8.22 6.74
N LEU A 209 -2.78 -7.66 7.94
CA LEU A 209 -3.16 -8.32 9.18
C LEU A 209 -4.65 -8.67 9.22
N ILE A 210 -5.54 -7.73 8.88
CA ILE A 210 -6.99 -7.98 8.83
C ILE A 210 -7.29 -9.13 7.87
N SER A 211 -6.77 -9.06 6.63
CA SER A 211 -7.05 -10.06 5.60
C SER A 211 -6.58 -11.47 6.00
N VAL A 212 -5.43 -11.58 6.67
CA VAL A 212 -4.93 -12.86 7.20
C VAL A 212 -5.82 -13.38 8.33
N LEU A 213 -6.22 -12.55 9.28
CA LEU A 213 -7.08 -12.96 10.39
C LEU A 213 -8.47 -13.41 9.90
N GLU A 214 -9.02 -12.72 8.90
CA GLU A 214 -10.28 -13.12 8.26
C GLU A 214 -10.15 -14.46 7.55
N LEU A 215 -9.06 -14.67 6.80
CA LEU A 215 -8.82 -15.93 6.11
C LEU A 215 -8.69 -17.08 7.12
N LEU A 216 -7.93 -16.89 8.20
CA LEU A 216 -7.80 -17.87 9.27
C LEU A 216 -9.16 -18.18 9.90
N LYS A 217 -9.99 -17.16 10.15
CA LYS A 217 -11.36 -17.36 10.64
C LYS A 217 -12.17 -18.25 9.68
N TYR A 218 -12.15 -17.95 8.38
CA TYR A 218 -12.93 -18.74 7.42
C TYR A 218 -12.44 -20.19 7.30
N ILE A 219 -11.13 -20.42 7.34
CA ILE A 219 -10.55 -21.77 7.38
C ILE A 219 -11.00 -22.52 8.63
N MET A 220 -10.93 -21.90 9.81
CA MET A 220 -11.38 -22.52 11.07
C MET A 220 -12.85 -22.91 11.01
N ILE A 221 -13.71 -22.02 10.52
CA ILE A 221 -15.15 -22.31 10.39
C ILE A 221 -15.40 -23.45 9.39
N SER A 222 -14.69 -23.46 8.25
CA SER A 222 -14.81 -24.53 7.27
C SER A 222 -14.38 -25.89 7.83
N ASN A 223 -13.30 -25.92 8.62
CA ASN A 223 -12.78 -27.16 9.21
C ASN A 223 -13.72 -27.70 10.30
N SER A 224 -14.27 -26.85 11.16
CA SER A 224 -15.26 -27.30 12.16
C SER A 224 -16.47 -27.96 11.48
N ARG A 225 -16.98 -27.39 10.39
CA ARG A 225 -18.11 -27.95 9.64
C ARG A 225 -17.81 -29.31 9.00
N ASN A 226 -16.57 -29.54 8.56
CA ASN A 226 -16.18 -30.82 7.97
C ASN A 226 -15.99 -31.92 9.02
N ASN A 227 -15.73 -31.56 10.28
CA ASN A 227 -15.59 -32.54 11.37
C ASN A 227 -16.94 -32.93 12.00
N ASP A 228 -17.97 -32.09 11.82
CA ASP A 228 -19.33 -32.31 12.35
C ASP A 228 -20.26 -33.08 11.38
N ASN A 229 -19.83 -33.29 10.12
CA ASN A 229 -20.52 -34.07 9.08
C ASN A 229 -19.87 -35.45 8.89
#